data_AF-A0A935Q5G0-F1
#
_entry.id   AF-A0A935Q5G0-F1
#
_cell.length_a   1.000
_cell.length_b   1.000
_cell.length_c   1.000
_cell.angle_alpha   90.00
_cell.angle_beta   90.00
_cell.angle_gamma   90.00
#
_symmetry.space_group_name_H-M   'P 1'
#
loop_
_entity.id
_entity.type
_entity.pdbx_description
1 polymer ?
#
loop_
_entity_poly.entity_id
_entity_poly.type
_entity_poly.pdbx_seq_one_letter_code
_entity_poly.pdbx_strand_id
1 'polypeptide(L)'
;MEQKQDWGDYSPILRSAFHHEKISISRKTGNEYVEINEPRLAVALSGTPAQAPRLISSAEDGLFSRFLFYAFKNNIEWQDPSPKSNTIVYNDHFEALSDQILQLINLLEQSPTMVELQPSQWQIINTTFPKMLSEVVTFTSEDAAGVVYRLGLVLFRICMIFSALRKHENGDMTETIICTDEDFNTALLIVQTYLQHSLLMFNNLPKQNESMQFHSGDGKRKFFEALPKEFTRKEATEIGTKFKLSARTVDDVLKSCLGVSLTKIKAGSYQRI
;
A
#
# COMPACT_ATOMS: atom_id res chain seq x y z
N MET A 1 13.25 21.11 -17.19
CA MET A 1 14.55 20.85 -16.55
C MET A 1 14.98 19.47 -16.99
N GLU A 2 16.09 19.35 -17.73
CA GLU A 2 16.66 18.06 -18.11
C GLU A 2 17.03 17.25 -16.85
N GLN A 3 16.47 16.06 -16.70
CA GLN A 3 16.94 15.10 -15.71
C GLN A 3 18.31 14.56 -16.17
N LYS A 4 19.39 14.97 -15.48
CA LYS A 4 20.75 14.43 -15.64
C LYS A 4 20.84 13.00 -15.11
N GLN A 5 20.29 12.03 -15.83
CA GLN A 5 20.65 10.62 -15.65
C GLN A 5 20.98 10.03 -17.01
N ASP A 6 22.16 9.40 -17.12
CA ASP A 6 22.64 8.75 -18.35
C ASP A 6 21.71 7.63 -18.85
N TRP A 7 20.78 7.18 -18.00
CA TRP A 7 19.87 6.05 -18.23
C TRP A 7 18.38 6.44 -18.34
N GLY A 8 18.05 7.73 -18.30
CA GLY A 8 16.67 8.23 -18.40
C GLY A 8 15.85 8.12 -17.12
N ASP A 9 14.57 8.51 -17.20
CA ASP A 9 13.62 8.47 -16.08
C ASP A 9 13.14 7.03 -15.80
N TYR A 10 13.36 6.53 -14.58
CA TYR A 10 12.93 5.20 -14.15
C TYR A 10 11.43 5.12 -13.83
N SER A 11 10.77 6.24 -13.53
CA SER A 11 9.38 6.27 -13.08
C SER A 11 8.40 5.69 -14.13
N PRO A 12 8.46 6.05 -15.43
CA PRO A 12 7.66 5.42 -16.47
C PRO A 12 7.81 3.90 -16.52
N ILE A 13 9.04 3.39 -16.44
CA ILE A 13 9.36 1.95 -16.51
C ILE A 13 8.68 1.22 -15.35
N LEU A 14 8.82 1.73 -14.13
CA LEU A 14 8.20 1.13 -12.94
C LEU A 14 6.66 1.20 -12.98
N ARG A 15 6.10 2.30 -13.48
CA ARG A 15 4.65 2.46 -13.59
C ARG A 15 4.03 1.49 -14.57
N SER A 16 4.67 1.29 -15.72
CA SER A 16 4.24 0.33 -16.74
C SER A 16 4.48 -1.11 -16.30
N ALA A 17 5.63 -1.40 -15.67
CA ALA A 17 5.92 -2.71 -15.10
C ALA A 17 4.87 -3.18 -14.10
N PHE A 18 4.40 -2.30 -13.21
CA PHE A 18 3.38 -2.65 -12.23
C PHE A 18 2.07 -3.17 -12.87
N HIS A 19 1.68 -2.66 -14.04
CA HIS A 19 0.47 -3.09 -14.78
C HIS A 19 0.75 -4.11 -15.87
N HIS A 20 2.01 -4.54 -16.01
CA HIS A 20 2.47 -5.34 -17.14
C HIS A 20 2.16 -4.66 -18.50
N GLU A 21 2.23 -3.33 -18.53
CA GLU A 21 2.06 -2.53 -19.74
C GLU A 21 3.38 -2.53 -20.54
N LYS A 22 3.25 -2.54 -21.87
CA LYS A 22 4.38 -2.46 -22.79
C LYS A 22 5.28 -1.25 -22.50
N ILE A 23 6.59 -1.48 -22.46
CA ILE A 23 7.62 -0.45 -22.26
C ILE A 23 8.34 -0.21 -23.58
N SER A 24 8.36 1.03 -24.05
CA SER A 24 9.11 1.46 -25.24
C SER A 24 10.10 2.55 -24.87
N ILE A 25 11.39 2.32 -25.11
CA ILE A 25 12.48 3.26 -24.84
C ILE A 25 13.20 3.55 -26.15
N SER A 26 13.35 4.82 -26.49
CA SER A 26 14.17 5.28 -27.61
C SER A 26 15.34 6.11 -27.07
N ARG A 27 16.57 5.67 -27.36
CA ARG A 27 17.79 6.41 -26.99
C ARG A 27 18.29 7.21 -28.18
N LYS A 28 18.52 8.51 -27.97
CA LYS A 28 19.10 9.41 -28.98
C LYS A 28 20.54 9.02 -29.34
N THR A 29 21.27 8.42 -28.40
CA THR A 29 22.65 7.95 -28.60
C THR A 29 22.61 6.50 -29.05
N GLY A 30 23.09 6.21 -30.26
CA GLY A 30 23.17 4.83 -30.79
C GLY A 30 21.95 4.35 -31.59
N ASN A 31 20.88 5.16 -31.72
CA ASN A 31 19.65 4.80 -32.44
C ASN A 31 19.02 3.47 -31.94
N GLU A 32 19.17 3.19 -30.65
CA GLU A 32 18.64 1.99 -30.01
C GLU A 32 17.17 2.20 -29.63
N TYR A 33 16.32 1.34 -30.18
CA TYR A 33 14.90 1.22 -29.81
C TYR A 33 14.71 -0.10 -29.08
N VAL A 34 14.31 -0.04 -27.81
CA VAL A 34 14.06 -1.21 -26.97
C VAL A 34 12.58 -1.25 -26.63
N GLU A 35 11.98 -2.40 -26.86
CA GLU A 35 10.56 -2.65 -26.64
C GLU A 35 10.38 -3.93 -25.83
N ILE A 36 9.68 -3.82 -24.70
CA ILE A 36 9.37 -4.93 -23.80
C ILE A 36 7.85 -5.04 -23.72
N ASN A 37 7.28 -6.03 -24.39
CA ASN A 37 5.82 -6.19 -24.49
C ASN A 37 5.19 -6.63 -23.16
N GLU A 38 5.84 -7.53 -22.42
CA GLU A 38 5.36 -8.05 -21.14
C GLU A 38 6.44 -7.87 -20.06
N PRO A 39 6.57 -6.68 -19.45
CA PRO A 39 7.55 -6.51 -18.38
C PRO A 39 7.14 -7.32 -17.14
N ARG A 40 7.99 -8.25 -16.73
CA ARG A 40 7.84 -9.06 -15.50
C ARG A 40 8.86 -8.64 -14.45
N LEU A 41 8.83 -7.36 -14.08
CA LEU A 41 9.79 -6.77 -13.13
C LEU A 41 9.22 -6.79 -11.71
N ALA A 42 9.99 -7.37 -10.78
CA ALA A 42 9.75 -7.27 -9.34
C ALA A 42 10.78 -6.32 -8.70
N VAL A 43 10.33 -5.47 -7.78
CA VAL A 43 11.17 -4.49 -7.09
C VAL A 43 10.93 -4.55 -5.59
N ALA A 44 12.00 -4.80 -4.83
CA ALA A 44 12.01 -4.73 -3.37
C ALA A 44 13.11 -3.77 -2.94
N LEU A 45 12.75 -2.76 -2.14
CA LEU A 45 13.66 -1.70 -1.72
C LEU A 45 13.59 -1.54 -0.21
N SER A 46 14.75 -1.37 0.42
CA SER A 46 14.86 -1.04 1.83
C SER A 46 15.71 0.21 2.00
N GLY A 47 15.41 1.00 3.02
CA GLY A 47 16.09 2.26 3.24
C GLY A 47 15.53 3.02 4.44
N THR A 48 16.17 4.13 4.77
CA THR A 48 15.68 5.03 5.81
C THR A 48 14.55 5.91 5.25
N PRO A 49 13.61 6.40 6.09
CA PRO A 49 12.54 7.29 5.61
C PRO A 49 13.06 8.50 4.82
N ALA A 50 14.23 9.04 5.21
CA ALA A 50 14.87 10.17 4.52
C ALA A 50 15.30 9.86 3.06
N GLN A 51 15.41 8.59 2.67
CA GLN A 51 15.74 8.19 1.30
C GLN A 51 14.50 8.08 0.41
N ALA A 52 13.30 7.92 0.98
CA ALA A 52 12.06 7.74 0.22
C ALA A 52 11.79 8.85 -0.81
N PRO A 53 11.98 10.16 -0.51
CA PRO A 53 11.71 11.23 -1.48
C PRO A 53 12.63 11.23 -2.70
N ARG A 54 13.80 10.57 -2.62
CA ARG A 54 14.72 10.45 -3.78
C ARG A 54 14.19 9.49 -4.83
N LEU A 55 13.40 8.50 -4.40
CA LEU A 55 12.77 7.51 -5.26
C LEU A 55 11.35 7.94 -5.65
N ILE A 56 10.62 8.51 -4.70
CA ILE A 56 9.22 8.91 -4.87
C ILE A 56 9.10 10.35 -4.42
N SER A 57 9.33 11.26 -5.36
CA SER A 57 9.37 12.70 -5.11
C SER A 57 8.01 13.32 -4.85
N SER A 58 6.92 12.66 -5.26
CA SER A 58 5.55 13.12 -5.06
C SER A 58 4.60 11.92 -4.91
N ALA A 59 3.51 12.13 -4.20
CA ALA A 59 2.41 11.18 -4.16
C ALA A 59 1.47 11.29 -5.38
N GLU A 60 1.57 12.37 -6.16
CA GLU A 60 0.63 12.73 -7.23
C GLU A 60 1.03 12.18 -8.62
N ASP A 61 2.28 11.71 -8.79
CA ASP A 61 2.81 11.26 -10.09
C ASP A 61 2.37 9.84 -10.51
N GLY A 62 1.58 9.20 -9.64
CA GLY A 62 1.07 7.85 -9.81
C GLY A 62 2.09 6.74 -9.57
N LEU A 63 3.37 7.04 -9.33
CA LEU A 63 4.37 6.04 -8.95
C LEU A 63 4.13 5.59 -7.51
N PHE A 64 3.83 6.54 -6.61
CA PHE A 64 3.58 6.28 -5.19
C PHE A 64 2.54 5.17 -4.96
N SER A 65 1.38 5.25 -5.61
CA SER A 65 0.29 4.28 -5.43
C SER A 65 0.60 2.87 -5.96
N ARG A 66 1.70 2.69 -6.69
CA ARG A 66 2.13 1.39 -7.23
C ARG A 66 3.16 0.68 -6.36
N PHE A 67 3.60 1.31 -5.27
CA PHE A 67 4.46 0.68 -4.27
C PHE A 67 3.64 0.29 -3.03
N LEU A 68 4.03 -0.84 -2.43
CA LEU A 68 3.62 -1.20 -1.08
C LEU A 68 4.64 -0.65 -0.10
N PHE A 69 4.19 0.13 0.87
CA PHE A 69 5.06 0.71 1.89
C PHE A 69 4.95 -0.08 3.18
N TYR A 70 6.08 -0.46 3.76
CA TYR A 70 6.15 -1.00 5.12
C TYR A 70 7.13 -0.16 5.92
N ALA A 71 6.61 0.64 6.84
CA ALA A 71 7.38 1.58 7.64
C ALA A 71 7.21 1.27 9.13
N PHE A 72 8.31 0.96 9.81
CA PHE A 72 8.33 0.58 11.22
C PHE A 72 9.55 1.22 11.91
N LYS A 73 9.46 1.32 13.24
CA LYS A 73 10.58 1.80 14.07
C LYS A 73 11.16 0.62 14.82
N ASN A 74 12.45 0.37 14.63
CA ASN A 74 13.17 -0.61 15.43
C ASN A 74 13.50 -0.06 16.81
N ASN A 75 13.52 -0.93 17.81
CA ASN A 75 14.15 -0.62 19.08
C ASN A 75 15.65 -0.39 18.85
N ILE A 76 16.18 0.67 19.45
CA ILE A 76 17.61 0.96 19.40
C ILE A 76 18.26 0.15 20.51
N GLU A 77 18.70 -1.05 20.16
CA GLU A 77 19.34 -2.00 21.07
C GLU A 77 20.71 -2.40 20.51
N TRP A 78 21.68 -2.60 21.41
CA TRP A 78 22.99 -3.11 21.03
C TRP A 78 22.85 -4.52 20.45
N GLN A 79 23.23 -4.67 19.18
CA GLN A 79 23.33 -5.98 18.55
C GLN A 79 24.70 -6.55 18.87
N ASP A 80 24.75 -7.48 19.82
CA ASP A 80 25.99 -8.15 20.22
C ASP A 80 26.60 -8.92 19.03
N PRO A 81 27.78 -8.51 18.52
CA PRO A 81 28.43 -9.17 17.39
C PRO A 81 29.26 -10.39 17.83
N SER A 82 29.25 -10.76 19.12
CA SER A 82 29.98 -11.91 19.61
C SER A 82 29.54 -13.20 18.88
N PRO A 83 30.47 -14.11 18.54
CA PRO A 83 30.10 -15.39 17.94
C PRO A 83 29.21 -16.18 18.91
N LYS A 84 27.97 -16.45 18.52
CA LYS A 84 27.03 -17.28 19.28
C LYS A 84 27.07 -18.71 18.77
N SER A 85 27.25 -19.69 19.65
CA SER A 85 27.06 -21.10 19.32
C SER A 85 25.58 -21.37 19.00
N ASN A 86 25.28 -22.22 18.01
CA ASN A 86 23.92 -22.60 17.56
C ASN A 86 23.10 -21.49 16.86
N THR A 87 23.74 -20.57 16.15
CA THR A 87 23.02 -19.65 15.25
C THR A 87 22.69 -20.30 13.93
N ILE A 88 21.53 -19.96 13.36
CA ILE A 88 21.18 -20.28 11.98
C ILE A 88 22.23 -19.65 11.06
N VAL A 89 22.84 -20.46 10.19
CA VAL A 89 23.67 -19.96 9.09
C VAL A 89 22.71 -19.46 8.02
N TYR A 90 22.56 -18.13 7.92
CA TYR A 90 21.56 -17.54 7.03
C TYR A 90 21.76 -17.90 5.56
N ASN A 91 23.00 -18.10 5.11
CA ASN A 91 23.28 -18.52 3.73
C ASN A 91 22.65 -19.89 3.44
N ASP A 92 22.97 -20.90 4.25
CA ASP A 92 22.41 -22.25 4.12
C ASP A 92 20.88 -22.24 4.22
N HIS A 93 20.33 -21.41 5.11
CA HIS A 93 18.88 -21.24 5.26
C HIS A 93 18.23 -20.66 3.99
N PHE A 94 18.78 -19.59 3.43
CA PHE A 94 18.25 -18.97 2.22
C PHE A 94 18.47 -19.82 0.98
N GLU A 95 19.54 -20.61 0.92
CA GLU A 95 19.78 -21.58 -0.14
C GLU A 95 18.70 -22.67 -0.13
N ALA A 96 18.39 -23.25 1.03
CA ALA A 96 17.31 -24.22 1.16
C ALA A 96 15.93 -23.64 0.78
N LEU A 97 15.65 -22.37 1.12
CA LEU A 97 14.42 -21.69 0.68
C LEU A 97 14.41 -21.45 -0.83
N SER A 98 15.56 -21.11 -1.43
CA SER A 98 15.69 -20.94 -2.88
C SER A 98 15.34 -22.23 -3.63
N ASP A 99 15.78 -23.38 -3.13
CA ASP A 99 15.46 -24.68 -3.71
C ASP A 99 13.95 -24.97 -3.66
N GLN A 100 13.28 -24.63 -2.56
CA GLN A 100 11.82 -24.78 -2.44
C GLN A 100 11.08 -23.89 -3.44
N ILE A 101 11.50 -22.64 -3.59
CA ILE A 101 10.91 -21.71 -4.57
C ILE A 101 11.15 -22.20 -6.00
N LEU A 102 12.31 -22.75 -6.32
CA LEU A 102 12.59 -23.33 -7.63
C LEU A 102 11.65 -24.49 -7.94
N GLN A 103 11.39 -25.37 -6.97
CA GLN A 103 10.44 -26.48 -7.13
C GLN A 103 9.00 -25.98 -7.36
N LEU A 104 8.57 -24.95 -6.64
CA LEU A 104 7.30 -24.27 -6.87
C LEU A 104 7.20 -23.73 -8.31
N ILE A 105 8.22 -23.02 -8.78
CA ILE A 105 8.24 -22.47 -10.14
C ILE A 105 8.13 -23.58 -11.18
N ASN A 106 8.92 -24.65 -11.05
CA ASN A 106 8.88 -25.78 -11.96
C ASN A 106 7.49 -26.43 -12.02
N LEU A 107 6.80 -26.53 -10.88
CA LEU A 107 5.43 -27.06 -10.83
C LEU A 107 4.44 -26.15 -11.59
N LEU A 108 4.53 -24.83 -11.38
CA LEU A 108 3.64 -23.87 -12.03
C LEU A 108 3.89 -23.75 -13.55
N GLU A 109 5.13 -23.97 -14.00
CA GLU A 109 5.46 -24.04 -15.44
C GLU A 109 4.87 -25.29 -16.11
N GLN A 110 4.85 -26.42 -15.39
CA GLN A 110 4.28 -27.67 -15.89
C GLN A 110 2.74 -27.72 -15.78
N SER A 111 2.17 -26.98 -14.83
CA SER A 111 0.73 -26.90 -14.58
C SER A 111 0.31 -25.42 -14.55
N PRO A 112 0.09 -24.80 -15.73
CA PRO A 112 -0.44 -23.44 -15.81
C PRO A 112 -1.70 -23.31 -14.96
N THR A 113 -1.72 -22.30 -14.10
CA THR A 113 -2.73 -22.17 -13.05
C THR A 113 -3.58 -20.92 -13.24
N MET A 114 -4.88 -21.10 -13.32
CA MET A 114 -5.88 -20.05 -13.18
C MET A 114 -6.32 -19.97 -11.72
N VAL A 115 -6.32 -18.77 -11.15
CA VAL A 115 -6.79 -18.56 -9.77
C VAL A 115 -8.11 -17.81 -9.79
N GLU A 116 -9.09 -18.30 -9.05
CA GLU A 116 -10.41 -17.70 -8.93
C GLU A 116 -10.74 -17.35 -7.47
N LEU A 117 -11.40 -16.20 -7.27
CA LEU A 117 -12.03 -15.89 -5.99
C LEU A 117 -13.48 -16.36 -5.99
N GLN A 118 -13.95 -16.75 -4.81
CA GLN A 118 -15.35 -17.10 -4.62
C GLN A 118 -16.27 -15.87 -4.76
N PRO A 119 -17.55 -16.06 -5.15
CA PRO A 119 -18.52 -14.96 -5.21
C PRO A 119 -18.67 -14.19 -3.88
N SER A 120 -18.60 -14.88 -2.74
CA SER A 120 -18.61 -14.29 -1.39
C SER A 120 -17.42 -13.36 -1.17
N GLN A 121 -16.22 -13.75 -1.60
CA GLN A 121 -15.00 -12.94 -1.50
C GLN A 121 -15.11 -11.67 -2.35
N TRP A 122 -15.67 -11.77 -3.56
CA TRP A 122 -15.97 -10.58 -4.38
C TRP A 122 -16.96 -9.62 -3.71
N GLN A 123 -17.98 -10.14 -3.03
CA GLN A 123 -18.91 -9.31 -2.25
C GLN A 123 -18.19 -8.58 -1.11
N ILE A 124 -17.24 -9.24 -0.43
CA ILE A 124 -16.42 -8.62 0.62
C ILE A 124 -15.57 -7.50 0.03
N ILE A 125 -14.90 -7.72 -1.11
CA ILE A 125 -14.13 -6.67 -1.81
C ILE A 125 -15.04 -5.48 -2.13
N ASN A 126 -16.18 -5.74 -2.77
CA ASN A 126 -17.12 -4.71 -3.23
C ASN A 126 -17.86 -3.99 -2.09
N THR A 127 -17.81 -4.52 -0.87
CA THR A 127 -18.30 -3.85 0.33
C THR A 127 -17.20 -3.07 1.05
N THR A 128 -15.98 -3.59 1.03
CA THR A 128 -14.86 -3.10 1.85
C THR A 128 -14.10 -1.98 1.16
N PHE A 129 -13.72 -2.15 -0.11
CA PHE A 129 -12.90 -1.16 -0.83
C PHE A 129 -13.61 0.18 -1.06
N PRO A 130 -14.92 0.24 -1.37
CA PRO A 130 -15.61 1.52 -1.45
C PRO A 130 -15.64 2.28 -0.12
N LYS A 131 -15.77 1.57 1.01
CA LYS A 131 -15.68 2.18 2.35
C LYS A 131 -14.28 2.70 2.62
N MET A 132 -13.24 1.90 2.36
CA MET A 132 -11.84 2.32 2.47
C MET A 132 -11.55 3.55 1.61
N LEU A 133 -12.05 3.58 0.37
CA LEU A 133 -11.89 4.71 -0.54
C LEU A 133 -12.54 5.97 0.04
N SER A 134 -13.79 5.86 0.50
CA SER A 134 -14.50 6.97 1.13
C SER A 134 -13.74 7.50 2.35
N GLU A 135 -13.27 6.61 3.24
CA GLU A 135 -12.48 7.01 4.42
C GLU A 135 -11.19 7.73 4.01
N VAL A 136 -10.44 7.21 3.05
CA VAL A 136 -9.17 7.80 2.59
C VAL A 136 -9.40 9.19 2.00
N VAL A 137 -10.42 9.35 1.16
CA VAL A 137 -10.76 10.65 0.56
C VAL A 137 -11.22 11.64 1.62
N THR A 138 -12.10 11.23 2.53
CA THR A 138 -12.65 12.09 3.58
C THR A 138 -11.59 12.56 4.60
N PHE A 139 -10.71 11.65 5.03
CA PHE A 139 -9.80 11.90 6.14
C PHE A 139 -8.34 12.17 5.73
N THR A 140 -7.93 11.81 4.50
CA THR A 140 -6.54 11.99 4.04
C THR A 140 -6.46 13.03 2.92
N SER A 141 -6.71 12.63 1.67
CA SER A 141 -6.72 13.47 0.47
C SER A 141 -7.37 12.70 -0.69
N GLU A 142 -7.91 13.41 -1.67
CA GLU A 142 -8.31 12.83 -2.96
C GLU A 142 -7.11 12.20 -3.69
N ASP A 143 -5.91 12.78 -3.58
CA ASP A 143 -4.70 12.24 -4.23
C ASP A 143 -4.29 10.87 -3.67
N ALA A 144 -4.73 10.52 -2.46
CA ALA A 144 -4.49 9.23 -1.84
C ALA A 144 -5.45 8.13 -2.36
N ALA A 145 -6.51 8.48 -3.09
CA ALA A 145 -7.46 7.51 -3.66
C ALA A 145 -6.78 6.48 -4.57
N GLY A 146 -5.73 6.91 -5.29
CA GLY A 146 -4.92 6.03 -6.13
C GLY A 146 -4.38 4.81 -5.40
N VAL A 147 -4.01 4.95 -4.12
CA VAL A 147 -3.52 3.85 -3.28
C VAL A 147 -4.59 2.77 -3.13
N VAL A 148 -5.83 3.16 -2.83
CA VAL A 148 -6.93 2.21 -2.59
C VAL A 148 -7.26 1.41 -3.85
N TYR A 149 -7.29 2.06 -5.01
CA TYR A 149 -7.54 1.36 -6.27
C TYR A 149 -6.46 0.32 -6.59
N ARG A 150 -5.18 0.66 -6.35
CA ARG A 150 -4.06 -0.26 -6.61
C ARG A 150 -4.01 -1.39 -5.58
N LEU A 151 -4.38 -1.12 -4.34
CA LEU A 151 -4.50 -2.15 -3.31
C LEU A 151 -5.54 -3.22 -3.63
N GLY A 152 -6.60 -2.90 -4.39
CA GLY A 152 -7.57 -3.90 -4.85
C GLY A 152 -6.93 -4.93 -5.79
N LEU A 153 -6.08 -4.45 -6.72
CA LEU A 153 -5.29 -5.33 -7.59
C LEU A 153 -4.24 -6.11 -6.80
N VAL A 154 -3.56 -5.46 -5.85
CA VAL A 154 -2.56 -6.12 -5.00
C VAL A 154 -3.19 -7.22 -4.17
N LEU A 155 -4.38 -7.00 -3.61
CA LEU A 155 -5.12 -8.04 -2.87
C LEU A 155 -5.25 -9.31 -3.70
N PHE A 156 -5.73 -9.17 -4.94
CA PHE A 156 -5.88 -10.31 -5.83
C PHE A 156 -4.54 -10.99 -6.13
N ARG A 157 -3.46 -10.23 -6.35
CA ARG A 157 -2.11 -10.78 -6.55
C ARG A 157 -1.59 -11.55 -5.33
N ILE A 158 -1.85 -11.07 -4.10
CA ILE A 158 -1.45 -11.79 -2.87
C ILE A 158 -2.27 -13.08 -2.73
N CYS A 159 -3.58 -13.05 -3.03
CA CYS A 159 -4.40 -14.26 -3.08
C CYS A 159 -3.85 -15.29 -4.08
N MET A 160 -3.40 -14.83 -5.27
CA MET A 160 -2.77 -15.69 -6.27
C MET A 160 -1.47 -16.33 -5.75
N ILE A 161 -0.63 -15.55 -5.06
CA ILE A 161 0.62 -16.05 -4.46
C ILE A 161 0.33 -17.11 -3.40
N PHE A 162 -0.61 -16.87 -2.48
CA PHE A 162 -0.97 -17.87 -1.46
C PHE A 162 -1.59 -19.13 -2.08
N SER A 163 -2.45 -18.97 -3.08
CA SER A 163 -3.03 -20.11 -3.81
C SER A 163 -1.96 -20.94 -4.52
N ALA A 164 -0.95 -20.29 -5.12
CA ALA A 164 0.17 -20.96 -5.78
C ALA A 164 1.07 -21.70 -4.78
N LEU A 165 1.36 -21.10 -3.63
CA LEU A 165 2.12 -21.75 -2.54
C LEU A 165 1.38 -23.00 -2.05
N ARG A 166 0.08 -22.88 -1.72
CA ARG A 166 -0.73 -24.02 -1.30
C ARG A 166 -0.81 -25.11 -2.37
N LYS A 167 -0.99 -24.74 -3.64
CA LYS A 167 -1.02 -25.69 -4.76
C LYS A 167 0.24 -26.55 -4.76
N HIS A 168 1.41 -25.94 -4.57
CA HIS A 168 2.67 -26.67 -4.50
C HIS A 168 2.78 -27.54 -3.25
N GLU A 169 2.46 -27.01 -2.07
CA GLU A 169 2.50 -27.77 -0.80
C GLU A 169 1.58 -29.00 -0.82
N ASN A 170 0.44 -28.90 -1.49
CA ASN A 170 -0.52 -30.00 -1.64
C ASN A 170 -0.19 -30.95 -2.81
N GLY A 171 0.79 -30.63 -3.66
CA GLY A 171 1.05 -31.37 -4.89
C GLY A 171 -0.12 -31.35 -5.88
N ASP A 172 -0.90 -30.27 -5.87
CA ASP A 172 -2.12 -30.14 -6.66
C ASP A 172 -1.79 -29.75 -8.12
N MET A 173 -2.24 -30.56 -9.07
CA MET A 173 -1.99 -30.38 -10.51
C MET A 173 -3.20 -29.83 -11.27
N THR A 174 -4.27 -29.42 -10.58
CA THR A 174 -5.47 -28.85 -11.22
C THR A 174 -5.18 -27.50 -11.88
N GLU A 175 -5.79 -27.28 -13.05
CA GLU A 175 -5.60 -26.04 -13.80
C GLU A 175 -6.23 -24.83 -13.11
N THR A 176 -7.33 -25.03 -12.36
CA THR A 176 -8.04 -23.94 -11.66
C THR A 176 -7.96 -24.14 -10.15
N ILE A 177 -7.41 -23.15 -9.45
CA ILE A 177 -7.37 -23.11 -7.99
C ILE A 177 -8.33 -22.04 -7.47
N ILE A 178 -9.24 -22.46 -6.60
CA ILE A 178 -10.12 -21.54 -5.89
C ILE A 178 -9.37 -21.04 -4.64
N CYS A 179 -9.29 -19.72 -4.50
CA CYS A 179 -8.72 -19.08 -3.32
C CYS A 179 -9.57 -19.43 -2.09
N THR A 180 -8.94 -19.99 -1.05
CA THR A 180 -9.62 -20.28 0.21
C THR A 180 -9.93 -19.00 0.97
N ASP A 181 -10.89 -19.06 1.89
CA ASP A 181 -11.19 -17.94 2.77
C ASP A 181 -10.01 -17.58 3.70
N GLU A 182 -9.18 -18.54 4.08
CA GLU A 182 -7.98 -18.27 4.91
C GLU A 182 -6.97 -17.39 4.17
N ASP A 183 -6.57 -17.78 2.96
CA ASP A 183 -5.72 -16.96 2.08
C ASP A 183 -6.31 -15.57 1.87
N PHE A 184 -7.61 -15.51 1.52
CA PHE A 184 -8.29 -14.26 1.20
C PHE A 184 -8.31 -13.32 2.40
N ASN A 185 -8.70 -13.81 3.57
CA ASN A 185 -8.76 -13.01 4.79
C ASN A 185 -7.37 -12.55 5.22
N THR A 186 -6.35 -13.42 5.08
CA THR A 186 -4.95 -13.07 5.37
C THR A 186 -4.45 -11.98 4.41
N ALA A 187 -4.71 -12.13 3.11
CA ALA A 187 -4.35 -11.14 2.10
C ALA A 187 -5.05 -9.80 2.34
N LEU A 188 -6.31 -9.82 2.77
CA LEU A 188 -7.07 -8.62 3.11
C LEU A 188 -6.47 -7.89 4.32
N LEU A 189 -6.10 -8.61 5.38
CA LEU A 189 -5.42 -8.03 6.56
C LEU A 189 -4.07 -7.40 6.19
N ILE A 190 -3.29 -8.07 5.35
CA ILE A 190 -2.01 -7.57 4.84
C ILE A 190 -2.23 -6.27 4.05
N VAL A 191 -3.20 -6.25 3.14
CA VAL A 191 -3.52 -5.05 2.33
C VAL A 191 -4.04 -3.89 3.19
N GLN A 192 -4.87 -4.16 4.20
CA GLN A 192 -5.32 -3.15 5.16
C GLN A 192 -4.15 -2.57 5.95
N THR A 193 -3.18 -3.39 6.32
CA THR A 193 -1.94 -2.94 6.97
C THR A 193 -1.14 -2.05 6.02
N TYR A 194 -0.93 -2.50 4.78
CA TYR A 194 -0.24 -1.69 3.75
C TYR A 194 -0.94 -0.37 3.44
N LEU A 195 -2.28 -0.30 3.54
CA LEU A 195 -2.99 0.97 3.43
C LEU A 195 -2.53 1.93 4.54
N GLN A 196 -2.50 1.49 5.80
CA GLN A 196 -2.09 2.36 6.92
C GLN A 196 -0.66 2.89 6.74
N HIS A 197 0.27 2.02 6.33
CA HIS A 197 1.65 2.44 6.05
C HIS A 197 1.75 3.35 4.82
N SER A 198 0.93 3.13 3.79
CA SER A 198 0.87 4.01 2.62
C SER A 198 0.33 5.39 3.00
N LEU A 199 -0.71 5.48 3.83
CA LEU A 199 -1.23 6.77 4.32
C LEU A 199 -0.21 7.46 5.23
N LEU A 200 0.52 6.70 6.04
CA LEU A 200 1.63 7.23 6.83
C LEU A 200 2.71 7.84 5.94
N MET A 201 3.15 7.12 4.90
CA MET A 201 4.14 7.64 3.95
C MET A 201 3.58 8.84 3.17
N PHE A 202 2.33 8.79 2.72
CA PHE A 202 1.67 9.88 2.00
C PHE A 202 1.68 11.19 2.79
N ASN A 203 1.33 11.13 4.08
CA ASN A 203 1.28 12.30 4.95
C ASN A 203 2.68 12.84 5.30
N ASN A 204 3.72 12.02 5.16
CA ASN A 204 5.09 12.39 5.49
C ASN A 204 5.93 12.72 4.26
N LEU A 205 5.50 12.37 3.05
CA LEU A 205 6.20 12.82 1.85
C LEU A 205 6.14 14.34 1.75
N PRO A 206 7.26 14.99 1.43
CA PRO A 206 7.30 16.44 1.38
C PRO A 206 6.35 16.95 0.29
N LYS A 207 5.42 17.82 0.67
CA LYS A 207 4.80 18.73 -0.28
C LYS A 207 5.93 19.67 -0.74
N GLN A 208 6.05 19.88 -2.05
CA GLN A 208 7.21 20.53 -2.70
C GLN A 208 7.89 21.59 -1.80
N ASN A 209 9.19 21.40 -1.52
CA ASN A 209 10.09 22.28 -0.75
C ASN A 209 10.05 22.24 0.79
N GLU A 210 9.42 21.26 1.44
CA GLU A 210 9.52 21.07 2.90
C GLU A 210 10.45 19.91 3.31
N SER A 211 11.12 20.03 4.47
CA SER A 211 11.93 18.95 5.05
C SER A 211 11.03 17.87 5.65
N MET A 212 11.29 16.59 5.35
CA MET A 212 10.52 15.48 5.90
C MET A 212 10.65 15.43 7.44
N GLN A 213 9.54 15.62 8.16
CA GLN A 213 9.42 15.29 9.58
C GLN A 213 8.38 14.18 9.72
N PHE A 214 8.78 13.05 10.30
CA PHE A 214 7.92 11.87 10.41
C PHE A 214 6.90 12.06 11.54
N HIS A 215 5.67 12.43 11.19
CA HIS A 215 4.53 12.59 12.09
C HIS A 215 3.55 11.41 11.94
N SER A 216 2.85 11.07 13.02
CA SER A 216 1.73 10.12 12.95
C SER A 216 0.58 10.76 12.15
N GLY A 217 0.38 10.33 10.90
CA GLY A 217 -0.59 10.92 9.95
C GLY A 217 -2.08 10.73 10.29
N ASP A 218 -2.40 10.12 11.43
CA ASP A 218 -3.75 9.65 11.78
C ASP A 218 -4.59 10.65 12.63
N GLY A 219 -4.16 11.91 12.70
CA GLY A 219 -4.77 12.92 13.60
C GLY A 219 -6.24 13.21 13.31
N LYS A 220 -6.64 13.27 12.04
CA LYS A 220 -8.02 13.57 11.62
C LYS A 220 -8.98 12.42 11.91
N ARG A 221 -8.56 11.18 11.66
CA ARG A 221 -9.36 9.97 11.93
C ARG A 221 -9.54 9.77 13.43
N LYS A 222 -8.45 9.83 14.21
CA LYS A 222 -8.52 9.73 15.68
C LYS A 222 -9.39 10.83 16.30
N PHE A 223 -9.32 12.04 15.75
CA PHE A 223 -10.25 13.12 16.11
C PHE A 223 -11.70 12.71 15.87
N PHE A 224 -12.02 12.22 14.68
CA PHE A 224 -13.39 11.81 14.33
C PHE A 224 -13.90 10.66 15.21
N GLU A 225 -13.06 9.66 15.47
CA GLU A 225 -13.39 8.52 16.34
C GLU A 225 -13.66 8.96 17.79
N ALA A 226 -12.99 10.01 18.27
CA ALA A 226 -13.18 10.58 19.60
C ALA A 226 -14.43 11.48 19.74
N LEU A 227 -15.13 11.81 18.65
CA LEU A 227 -16.35 12.60 18.71
C LEU A 227 -17.50 11.77 19.33
N PRO A 228 -18.26 12.32 20.29
CA PRO A 228 -19.46 11.69 20.82
C PRO A 228 -20.51 11.39 19.73
N LYS A 229 -21.52 10.57 20.06
CA LYS A 229 -22.63 10.27 19.12
C LYS A 229 -23.38 11.52 18.68
N GLU A 230 -23.57 12.47 19.59
CA GLU A 230 -24.13 13.80 19.33
C GLU A 230 -23.21 14.84 19.94
N PHE A 231 -22.92 15.90 19.18
CA PHE A 231 -21.98 16.93 19.61
C PHE A 231 -22.25 18.26 18.93
N THR A 232 -21.75 19.33 19.55
CA THR A 232 -21.76 20.69 19.00
C THR A 232 -20.45 21.02 18.30
N ARG A 233 -20.47 22.01 17.40
CA ARG A 233 -19.25 22.54 16.77
C ARG A 233 -18.21 22.96 17.82
N LYS A 234 -18.65 23.52 18.95
CA LYS A 234 -17.77 23.94 20.04
C LYS A 234 -17.04 22.75 20.66
N GLU A 235 -17.76 21.70 21.01
CA GLU A 235 -17.17 20.46 21.54
C GLU A 235 -16.22 19.81 20.53
N ALA A 236 -16.59 19.79 19.25
CA ALA A 236 -15.71 19.29 18.19
C ALA A 236 -14.41 20.10 18.11
N THR A 237 -14.47 21.43 18.16
CA THR A 237 -13.25 22.26 18.15
C THR A 237 -12.39 22.03 19.40
N GLU A 238 -12.99 21.84 20.57
CA GLU A 238 -12.28 21.53 21.81
C GLU A 238 -11.58 20.17 21.73
N ILE A 239 -12.27 19.13 21.25
CA ILE A 239 -11.69 17.80 21.03
C ILE A 239 -10.58 17.85 19.98
N GLY A 240 -10.76 18.62 18.89
CA GLY A 240 -9.78 18.77 17.82
C GLY A 240 -8.42 19.31 18.30
N THR A 241 -8.41 20.16 19.33
CA THR A 241 -7.14 20.66 19.91
C THR A 241 -6.27 19.54 20.49
N LYS A 242 -6.88 18.48 21.05
CA LYS A 242 -6.17 17.30 21.59
C LYS A 242 -5.42 16.52 20.50
N PHE A 243 -5.87 16.65 19.25
CA PHE A 243 -5.27 16.02 18.07
C PHE A 243 -4.46 16.99 17.21
N LYS A 244 -4.11 18.18 17.76
CA LYS A 244 -3.36 19.24 17.07
C LYS A 244 -4.05 19.76 15.79
N LEU A 245 -5.38 19.74 15.75
CA LEU A 245 -6.16 20.27 14.62
C LEU A 245 -6.57 21.71 14.87
N SER A 246 -6.47 22.56 13.84
CA SER A 246 -7.01 23.91 13.89
C SER A 246 -8.54 23.91 13.80
N ALA A 247 -9.21 24.95 14.31
CA ALA A 247 -10.67 25.05 14.20
C ALA A 247 -11.17 24.97 12.75
N ARG A 248 -10.42 25.55 11.80
CA ARG A 248 -10.70 25.45 10.37
C ARG A 248 -10.61 24.01 9.88
N THR A 249 -9.54 23.30 10.27
CA THR A 249 -9.37 21.88 9.90
C THR A 249 -10.50 21.01 10.48
N VAL A 250 -10.95 21.30 11.70
CA VAL A 250 -12.13 20.64 12.29
C VAL A 250 -13.36 20.90 11.45
N ASP A 251 -13.63 22.15 11.06
CA ASP A 251 -14.79 22.48 10.21
C ASP A 251 -14.74 21.78 8.85
N ASP A 252 -13.55 21.72 8.23
CA ASP A 252 -13.33 21.04 6.95
C ASP A 252 -13.62 19.53 7.06
N VAL A 253 -13.16 18.89 8.15
CA VAL A 253 -13.46 17.47 8.44
C VAL A 253 -14.94 17.25 8.70
N LEU A 254 -15.59 18.11 9.50
CA LEU A 254 -17.03 17.99 9.73
C LEU A 254 -17.81 18.13 8.43
N LYS A 255 -17.40 19.06 7.55
CA LYS A 255 -18.02 19.28 6.24
C LYS A 255 -17.84 18.08 5.31
N SER A 256 -16.65 17.48 5.25
CA SER A 256 -16.41 16.30 4.40
C SER A 256 -17.14 15.05 4.88
N CYS A 257 -17.46 14.97 6.17
CA CYS A 257 -18.21 13.85 6.75
C CYS A 257 -19.74 14.01 6.63
N LEU A 258 -20.26 15.21 6.34
CA LEU A 258 -21.70 15.46 6.22
C LEU A 258 -22.30 14.66 5.07
N GLY A 259 -23.37 13.91 5.37
CA GLY A 259 -24.07 13.06 4.39
C GLY A 259 -23.40 11.71 4.13
N VAL A 260 -22.21 11.47 4.68
CA VAL A 260 -21.47 10.20 4.58
C VAL A 260 -21.47 9.49 5.93
N SER A 261 -20.97 10.16 6.97
CA SER A 261 -20.79 9.61 8.31
C SER A 261 -21.34 10.52 9.42
N LEU A 262 -21.78 11.73 9.06
CA LEU A 262 -22.44 12.70 9.94
C LEU A 262 -23.76 13.20 9.34
N THR A 263 -24.74 13.45 10.20
CA THR A 263 -25.91 14.27 9.89
C THR A 263 -25.91 15.55 10.71
N LYS A 264 -26.57 16.59 10.19
CA LYS A 264 -26.75 17.87 10.89
C LYS A 264 -28.13 17.87 11.54
N ILE A 265 -28.18 17.89 12.87
CA ILE A 265 -29.46 17.96 13.60
C ILE A 265 -30.03 19.38 13.52
N LYS A 266 -29.18 20.38 13.81
CA LYS A 266 -29.53 21.81 13.79
C LYS A 266 -28.28 22.65 13.58
N ALA A 267 -28.43 23.98 13.48
CA ALA A 267 -27.29 24.88 13.31
C ALA A 267 -26.24 24.67 14.44
N GLY A 268 -25.04 24.22 14.06
CA GLY A 268 -23.94 23.96 14.99
C GLY A 268 -24.03 22.66 15.80
N SER A 269 -24.97 21.76 15.51
CA SER A 269 -25.09 20.43 16.16
C SER A 269 -25.13 19.29 15.15
N TYR A 270 -24.39 18.23 15.44
CA TYR A 270 -24.13 17.10 14.54
C TYR A 270 -24.37 15.77 15.25
N GLN A 271 -24.70 14.73 14.48
CA GLN A 271 -24.85 13.36 14.94
C GLN A 271 -24.06 12.41 14.04
N ARG A 272 -23.38 11.42 14.64
CA ARG A 272 -22.68 10.35 13.92
C ARG A 272 -23.68 9.28 13.46
N ILE A 273 -23.55 8.85 12.20
CA ILE A 273 -24.33 7.76 11.59
C ILE A 273 -23.69 6.42 11.94
#